data_AF-A0A1F6AMU5-F1
#
_entry.id   AF-A0A1F6AMU5-F1
#
_cell.length_a   1.000
_cell.length_b   1.000
_cell.length_c   1.000
_cell.angle_alpha   90.00
_cell.angle_beta   90.00
_cell.angle_gamma   90.00
#
_symmetry.space_group_name_H-M   'P 1'
#
loop_
_entity.id
_entity.type
_entity.pdbx_description
1 polymer ?
#
loop_
_entity_poly.entity_id
_entity_poly.type
_entity_poly.pdbx_seq_one_letter_code
_entity_poly.pdbx_strand_id
1 'polypeptide(L)'
;MTRQKEYAIVLDEISSVEKWPQAIKWLADNGFLKDSTLFLTGSSSVKLKKSGEFMPGRRGLGQDMIFLPVTFKEYLALNGVNPEKKD
;
A
#
# COMPACT_ATOMS: atom_id res chain seq x y z
N MET A 1 -26.49 2.46 -16.69
CA MET A 1 -25.65 1.92 -15.59
C MET A 1 -25.05 3.09 -14.85
N THR A 2 -25.56 3.41 -13.65
CA THR A 2 -25.07 4.51 -12.83
C THR A 2 -23.71 4.11 -12.26
N ARG A 3 -22.65 4.88 -12.53
CA ARG A 3 -21.33 4.66 -11.89
C ARG A 3 -21.52 4.75 -10.37
N GLN A 4 -21.31 3.65 -9.66
CA GLN A 4 -21.17 3.69 -8.20
C GLN A 4 -19.99 4.61 -7.87
N LYS A 5 -20.16 5.50 -6.87
CA LYS A 5 -19.05 6.33 -6.37
C LYS A 5 -18.09 5.42 -5.62
N GLU A 6 -16.90 5.24 -6.17
CA GLU A 6 -15.79 4.60 -5.49
C GLU A 6 -14.93 5.66 -4.81
N TYR A 7 -14.66 5.48 -3.52
CA TYR A 7 -13.82 6.39 -2.74
C TYR A 7 -12.38 5.85 -2.64
N ALA A 8 -11.39 6.69 -2.92
CA ALA A 8 -10.01 6.40 -2.58
C ALA A 8 -9.69 7.02 -1.22
N ILE A 9 -9.34 6.19 -0.24
CA ILE A 9 -8.90 6.63 1.09
C ILE A 9 -7.41 6.34 1.18
N VAL A 10 -6.61 7.37 1.46
CA VAL A 10 -5.16 7.26 1.56
C VAL A 10 -4.75 7.60 2.98
N LEU A 11 -4.14 6.64 3.66
CA LEU A 11 -3.62 6.81 5.01
C LEU A 11 -2.09 6.70 4.96
N ASP A 12 -1.44 7.86 5.04
CA ASP A 12 0.01 7.94 5.01
C ASP A 12 0.62 7.65 6.39
N GLU A 13 1.76 6.95 6.40
CA GLU A 13 2.50 6.56 7.61
C GLU A 13 1.61 5.95 8.71
N ILE A 14 0.69 5.05 8.32
CA ILE A 14 -0.23 4.41 9.25
C ILE A 14 0.49 3.54 10.29
N SER A 15 1.74 3.12 10.01
CA SER A 15 2.58 2.39 10.97
C SER A 15 2.91 3.15 12.25
N SER A 16 2.71 4.47 12.28
CA SER A 16 2.81 5.31 13.47
C SER A 16 1.60 5.23 14.40
N VAL A 17 0.43 4.83 13.89
CA VAL A 17 -0.83 4.76 14.65
C VAL A 17 -0.91 3.43 15.41
N GLU A 18 -1.17 3.47 16.71
CA GLU A 18 -1.35 2.23 17.46
C GLU A 18 -2.68 1.53 17.11
N LYS A 19 -2.66 0.19 17.06
CA LYS A 19 -3.85 -0.67 16.85
C LYS A 19 -4.68 -0.34 15.60
N TRP A 20 -4.07 0.29 14.60
CA TRP A 20 -4.73 0.58 13.33
C TRP A 20 -5.29 -0.67 12.61
N PRO A 21 -4.66 -1.88 12.66
CA PRO A 21 -5.21 -3.03 11.93
C PRO A 21 -6.59 -3.44 12.46
N GLN A 22 -6.79 -3.36 13.78
CA GLN A 22 -8.06 -3.64 14.42
C GLN A 22 -9.13 -2.61 14.03
N ALA A 23 -8.76 -1.32 13.95
CA ALA A 23 -9.66 -0.27 13.53
C ALA A 23 -10.13 -0.45 12.07
N ILE A 24 -9.21 -0.74 11.15
CA ILE A 24 -9.59 -0.99 9.75
C ILE A 24 -10.43 -2.27 9.63
N LYS A 25 -10.08 -3.34 10.37
CA LYS A 25 -10.88 -4.56 10.39
C LYS A 25 -12.31 -4.26 10.84
N TRP A 26 -12.46 -3.48 11.89
CA TRP A 26 -13.78 -3.06 12.39
C TRP A 26 -14.55 -2.26 11.34
N LEU A 27 -13.90 -1.31 10.64
CA LEU A 27 -14.53 -0.55 9.56
C LEU A 27 -14.97 -1.45 8.39
N ALA A 28 -14.13 -2.41 8.01
CA ALA A 28 -14.43 -3.39 6.97
C ALA A 28 -15.61 -4.30 7.37
N ASP A 29 -15.58 -4.87 8.57
CA ASP A 29 -16.62 -5.78 9.07
C ASP A 29 -18.00 -5.10 9.18
N ASN A 30 -18.03 -3.82 9.53
CA ASN A 30 -19.28 -3.04 9.60
C ASN A 30 -19.71 -2.45 8.25
N GLY A 31 -18.97 -2.72 7.17
CA GLY A 31 -19.34 -2.32 5.82
C GLY A 31 -19.07 -0.85 5.47
N PHE A 32 -18.34 -0.12 6.30
CA PHE A 32 -17.98 1.28 6.03
C PHE A 32 -17.03 1.43 4.83
N LEU A 33 -16.34 0.35 4.45
CA LEU A 33 -15.35 0.35 3.37
C LEU A 33 -15.86 -0.28 2.05
N LYS A 34 -17.16 -0.63 1.94
CA LYS A 34 -17.72 -1.40 0.82
C LYS A 34 -17.50 -0.78 -0.56
N ASP A 35 -17.59 0.54 -0.66
CA ASP A 35 -17.43 1.29 -1.91
C ASP A 35 -16.11 2.07 -1.92
N SER A 36 -15.08 1.55 -1.25
CA SER A 36 -13.80 2.25 -1.12
C SER A 36 -12.59 1.36 -1.38
N THR A 37 -11.56 1.96 -1.96
CA THR A 37 -10.22 1.40 -2.02
C THR A 37 -9.33 2.12 -1.00
N LEU A 38 -8.67 1.34 -0.15
CA LEU A 38 -7.83 1.86 0.92
C LEU A 38 -6.35 1.67 0.56
N PHE A 39 -5.61 2.78 0.56
CA PHE A 39 -4.16 2.80 0.38
C PHE A 39 -3.50 3.08 1.71
N LEU A 40 -2.69 2.13 2.17
CA LEU A 40 -2.02 2.16 3.46
C LEU A 40 -0.51 2.16 3.24
N THR A 41 0.16 3.23 3.63
CA THR A 41 1.62 3.35 3.52
C THR A 41 2.27 3.35 4.91
N GLY A 42 3.57 3.15 4.94
CA GLY A 42 4.33 3.17 6.18
C GLY A 42 5.76 2.71 5.98
N SER A 43 6.67 3.37 6.68
CA SER A 43 8.09 3.07 6.66
C SER A 43 8.43 1.68 7.26
N SER A 44 7.59 1.17 8.17
CA SER A 44 7.81 -0.13 8.80
C SER A 44 7.11 -1.26 8.05
N SER A 45 7.81 -1.85 7.09
CA SER A 45 7.34 -3.01 6.32
C SER A 45 6.91 -4.21 7.18
N VAL A 46 7.56 -4.44 8.34
CA VAL A 46 7.19 -5.52 9.27
C VAL A 46 5.82 -5.27 9.90
N LYS A 47 5.51 -4.03 10.31
CA LYS A 47 4.21 -3.67 10.90
C LYS A 47 3.09 -3.74 9.85
N LEU A 48 3.36 -3.31 8.61
CA LEU A 48 2.43 -3.39 7.48
C LEU A 48 2.20 -4.81 6.98
N LYS A 49 3.23 -5.66 7.00
CA LYS A 49 3.09 -7.06 6.59
C LYS A 49 2.25 -7.84 7.59
N LYS A 50 2.51 -7.65 8.89
CA LYS A 50 1.70 -8.25 9.97
C LYS A 50 0.25 -7.80 9.91
N SER A 51 -0.04 -6.54 9.58
CA SER A 51 -1.41 -6.05 9.48
C SER A 51 -2.19 -6.68 8.31
N GLY A 52 -1.50 -6.95 7.19
CA GLY A 52 -2.06 -7.71 6.07
C GLY A 52 -2.57 -9.11 6.46
N GLU A 53 -1.91 -9.75 7.42
CA GLU A 53 -2.29 -11.07 7.96
C GLU A 53 -3.60 -11.02 8.76
N PHE A 54 -4.00 -9.86 9.30
CA PHE A 54 -5.27 -9.69 10.03
C PHE A 54 -6.49 -9.48 9.13
N MET A 55 -6.30 -9.43 7.80
CA MET A 55 -7.36 -9.16 6.83
C MET A 55 -7.75 -10.35 5.94
N PRO A 56 -7.72 -11.63 6.39
CA PRO A 56 -8.06 -12.75 5.52
C PRO A 56 -9.51 -12.64 5.05
N GLY A 57 -9.73 -12.87 3.75
CA GLY A 57 -11.04 -12.78 3.11
C GLY A 57 -11.63 -11.36 2.98
N ARG A 58 -10.93 -10.33 3.47
CA ARG A 58 -11.40 -8.93 3.50
C ARG A 58 -10.64 -8.00 2.56
N ARG A 59 -9.61 -8.51 1.89
CA ARG A 59 -8.75 -7.71 0.98
C ARG A 59 -9.33 -7.55 -0.41
N GLY A 60 -10.28 -8.40 -0.82
CA GLY A 60 -10.75 -8.43 -2.20
C GLY A 60 -9.58 -8.60 -3.16
N LEU A 61 -9.41 -7.65 -4.08
CA LEU A 61 -8.28 -7.56 -5.02
C LEU A 61 -7.05 -6.80 -4.47
N GLY A 62 -7.05 -6.46 -3.18
CA GLY A 62 -5.98 -5.73 -2.53
C GLY A 62 -4.67 -6.53 -2.46
N GLN A 63 -3.56 -5.83 -2.61
CA GLN A 63 -2.21 -6.41 -2.75
C GLN A 63 -1.22 -5.70 -1.82
N ASP A 64 -0.23 -6.45 -1.35
CA ASP A 64 0.91 -5.91 -0.61
C ASP A 64 1.99 -5.47 -1.60
N MET A 65 2.37 -4.20 -1.54
CA MET A 65 3.43 -3.63 -2.38
C MET A 65 4.62 -3.25 -1.51
N ILE A 66 5.83 -3.68 -1.92
CA ILE A 66 7.08 -3.33 -1.25
C ILE A 66 7.85 -2.39 -2.16
N PHE A 67 8.11 -1.18 -1.67
CA PHE A 67 8.95 -0.21 -2.36
C PHE A 67 10.38 -0.37 -1.87
N LEU A 68 11.22 -1.03 -2.67
CA LEU A 68 12.64 -1.17 -2.39
C LEU A 68 13.41 0.07 -2.87
N PRO A 69 14.58 0.36 -2.27
CA PRO A 69 15.50 1.35 -2.83
C PRO A 69 15.83 1.01 -4.28
N VAL A 70 16.02 2.05 -5.10
CA VAL A 70 16.52 1.88 -6.47
C VAL A 70 17.91 1.24 -6.44
N THR A 71 18.16 0.36 -7.40
CA THR A 71 19.49 -0.19 -7.65
C THR A 71 20.44 0.91 -8.13
N PHE A 72 21.76 0.68 -8.01
CA PHE A 72 22.75 1.61 -8.54
C PHE A 72 22.61 1.85 -10.05
N LYS A 73 22.21 0.82 -10.81
CA LYS A 73 21.93 0.93 -12.25
C LYS A 73 20.77 1.88 -12.52
N GLU A 74 19.67 1.73 -11.78
CA GLU A 74 18.50 2.63 -11.89
C GLU A 74 18.86 4.04 -11.47
N TYR A 75 19.66 4.21 -10.41
CA TYR A 75 20.17 5.52 -10.02
C TYR A 75 20.96 6.19 -11.15
N LEU A 76 21.88 5.48 -11.81
CA LEU A 76 22.64 6.03 -12.93
C LEU A 76 21.71 6.44 -14.10
N ALA A 77 20.76 5.59 -14.44
CA ALA A 77 19.78 5.86 -15.49
C ALA A 77 18.90 7.08 -15.17
N LEU A 78 18.44 7.23 -13.92
CA LEU A 78 17.70 8.39 -13.43
C LEU A 78 18.52 9.68 -13.49
N ASN A 79 19.85 9.57 -13.42
CA ASN A 79 20.79 10.69 -13.58
C ASN A 79 21.28 10.86 -15.04
N GLY A 80 20.65 10.20 -16.01
CA GLY A 80 20.96 10.34 -17.43
C GLY A 80 22.24 9.63 -17.90
N VAL A 81 22.87 8.83 -17.05
CA VAL A 81 24.00 7.97 -17.44
C VAL A 81 23.44 6.68 -18.01
N ASN A 82 23.81 6.32 -19.23
CA ASN A 82 23.45 5.03 -19.81
C ASN A 82 24.52 3.98 -19.44
N PRO A 83 24.25 3.06 -18.49
CA PRO A 83 25.22 2.06 -18.04
C PRO A 83 25.47 0.96 -19.09
N GLU A 84 24.74 0.94 -20.19
CA GLU A 84 24.87 -0.04 -21.29
C GLU A 84 25.67 0.49 -22.48
N LYS A 85 26.06 1.78 -22.47
CA LYS A 85 27.07 2.28 -23.42
C LYS A 85 28.43 1.69 -23.05
N LYS A 86 28.88 0.71 -23.83
CA LYS A 86 30.31 0.39 -23.95
C LYS A 86 30.95 1.44 -24.85
N ASP A 87 32.00 2.08 -24.34
CA ASP A 87 32.94 2.88 -25.14
C ASP A 87 33.56 2.04 -26.27
#